data_AF-A0A7S3AZH3-F1
#
_entry.id   AF-A0A7S3AZH3-F1
#
_cell.length_a   1.000
_cell.length_b   1.000
_cell.length_c   1.000
_cell.angle_alpha   90.00
_cell.angle_beta   90.00
_cell.angle_gamma   90.00
#
_symmetry.space_group_name_H-M   'P 1'
#
loop_
_entity.id
_entity.type
_entity.pdbx_description
1 polymer ?
#
loop_
_entity_poly.entity_id
_entity_poly.type
_entity_poly.pdbx_seq_one_letter_code
_entity_poly.pdbx_strand_id
1 'polypeptide(L)'
;DDLRNTAGLVLNWGLGGAPYVACDIGGFTGESNAQLLTRWLQLGSFMPTMRVHSTQSATPHFPWLWGEPFGSQMRIALELRYQLLPYHYSLAHKMRATGRLWIRPLVAEFPSDPKASADWVQGSHWLDGALLVAPVLSEDNAKKVYLPNGSWYTFNSSTLTTGPSTITGSASLDEVPVYVRAGSVVPLAPIIQYSDALPGGALEVQVYGGADGSFALVEDDGETTAYAAGAMRTTDMRWDDAASTLSWSVTDKAHSAQMFTQLFVRRFDAQGVKTSAVVTIGKAGSVLVS
;
A
#
# COMPACT_ATOMS: atom_id res chain seq x y z
N ASP A 1 -9.46 1.76 21.99
CA ASP A 1 -9.92 0.43 21.55
C ASP A 1 -10.44 0.40 20.12
N ASP A 2 -11.25 1.36 19.70
CA ASP A 2 -11.82 1.39 18.34
C ASP A 2 -10.76 1.33 17.22
N LEU A 3 -9.66 2.09 17.34
CA LEU A 3 -8.52 2.00 16.42
C LEU A 3 -8.00 0.55 16.31
N ARG A 4 -7.85 -0.14 17.45
CA ARG A 4 -7.32 -1.51 17.52
C ARG A 4 -8.25 -2.50 16.79
N ASN A 5 -9.56 -2.33 16.93
CA ASN A 5 -10.55 -3.22 16.33
C ASN A 5 -10.81 -2.93 14.85
N THR A 6 -10.47 -1.74 14.39
CA THR A 6 -10.80 -1.24 13.05
C THR A 6 -10.29 -2.16 11.93
N ALA A 7 -9.03 -2.60 11.98
CA ALA A 7 -8.46 -3.46 10.94
C ALA A 7 -9.16 -4.84 10.90
N GLY A 8 -9.40 -5.46 12.06
CA GLY A 8 -10.15 -6.72 12.15
C GLY A 8 -11.55 -6.63 11.55
N LEU A 9 -12.29 -5.55 11.84
CA LEU A 9 -13.62 -5.33 11.25
C LEU A 9 -13.57 -5.22 9.72
N VAL A 10 -12.64 -4.42 9.21
CA VAL A 10 -12.46 -4.21 7.77
C VAL A 10 -12.13 -5.52 7.04
N LEU A 11 -11.24 -6.34 7.61
CA LEU A 11 -10.88 -7.64 7.03
C LEU A 11 -12.05 -8.63 7.04
N ASN A 12 -12.86 -8.63 8.12
CA ASN A 12 -14.07 -9.46 8.20
C ASN A 12 -15.10 -9.08 7.14
N TRP A 13 -15.36 -7.79 6.93
CA TRP A 13 -16.23 -7.31 5.85
C TRP A 13 -15.72 -7.70 4.47
N GLY A 14 -14.39 -7.62 4.25
CA GLY A 14 -13.76 -8.10 3.02
C GLY A 14 -14.03 -9.58 2.75
N LEU A 15 -13.81 -10.45 3.74
CA LEU A 15 -14.14 -11.88 3.61
C LEU A 15 -15.64 -12.15 3.45
N GLY A 16 -16.49 -11.29 4.02
CA GLY A 16 -17.95 -11.33 3.85
C GLY A 16 -18.43 -10.90 2.45
N GLY A 17 -17.52 -10.53 1.54
CA GLY A 17 -17.87 -10.12 0.17
C GLY A 17 -18.12 -8.62 0.00
N ALA A 18 -17.84 -7.80 1.02
CA ALA A 18 -17.95 -6.35 0.97
C ALA A 18 -16.56 -5.68 1.13
N PRO A 19 -15.69 -5.74 0.10
CA PRO A 19 -14.29 -5.32 0.22
C PRO A 19 -14.08 -3.81 0.29
N TYR A 20 -15.01 -3.01 -0.22
CA TYR A 20 -14.96 -1.55 -0.15
C TYR A 20 -15.66 -1.05 1.12
N VAL A 21 -14.97 -1.21 2.23
CA VAL A 21 -15.43 -0.79 3.57
C VAL A 21 -14.56 0.35 4.10
N ALA A 22 -15.17 1.20 4.92
CA ALA A 22 -14.54 2.35 5.56
C ALA A 22 -14.74 2.30 7.08
N CYS A 23 -13.97 3.10 7.79
CA CYS A 23 -14.28 3.53 9.15
C CYS A 23 -14.32 5.07 9.19
N ASP A 24 -14.77 5.63 10.30
CA ASP A 24 -14.63 7.05 10.59
C ASP A 24 -13.29 7.29 11.27
N ILE A 25 -12.29 7.72 10.47
CA ILE A 25 -10.93 7.94 10.95
C ILE A 25 -10.94 9.05 12.01
N GLY A 26 -10.39 8.74 13.18
CA GLY A 26 -10.42 9.59 14.39
C GLY A 26 -11.61 9.34 15.30
N GLY A 27 -12.57 8.48 14.91
CA GLY A 27 -13.77 8.15 15.67
C GLY A 27 -14.96 9.06 15.35
N PHE A 28 -16.16 8.47 15.30
CA PHE A 28 -17.39 9.21 15.01
C PHE A 28 -17.86 10.06 16.19
N THR A 29 -17.92 9.46 17.38
CA THR A 29 -18.30 10.09 18.65
C THR A 29 -17.12 10.23 19.60
N GLY A 30 -17.18 11.24 20.48
CA GLY A 30 -16.12 11.54 21.43
C GLY A 30 -15.04 12.44 20.82
N GLU A 31 -14.05 12.81 21.64
CA GLU A 31 -12.91 13.61 21.19
C GLU A 31 -11.73 12.71 20.87
N SER A 32 -11.10 12.95 19.73
CA SER A 32 -9.78 12.39 19.43
C SER A 32 -8.69 13.17 20.18
N ASN A 33 -7.48 12.62 20.19
CA ASN A 33 -6.26 13.39 20.47
C ASN A 33 -5.32 13.34 19.26
N ALA A 34 -4.27 14.16 19.29
CA ALA A 34 -3.37 14.32 18.15
C ALA A 34 -2.67 13.00 17.76
N GLN A 35 -2.17 12.26 18.74
CA GLN A 35 -1.51 10.96 18.51
C GLN A 35 -2.49 9.93 17.95
N LEU A 36 -3.69 9.84 18.52
CA LEU A 36 -4.73 8.92 18.07
C LEU A 36 -5.12 9.19 16.62
N LEU A 37 -5.39 10.46 16.26
CA LEU A 37 -5.74 10.84 14.89
C LEU A 37 -4.59 10.54 13.92
N THR A 38 -3.33 10.82 14.30
CA THR A 38 -2.17 10.47 13.49
C THR A 38 -2.09 8.97 13.24
N ARG A 39 -2.17 8.14 14.28
CA ARG A 39 -2.12 6.67 14.13
C ARG A 39 -3.30 6.12 13.32
N TRP A 40 -4.47 6.73 13.43
CA TRP A 40 -5.64 6.31 12.67
C TRP A 40 -5.56 6.69 11.20
N LEU A 41 -5.02 7.87 10.88
CA LEU A 41 -4.75 8.26 9.49
C LEU A 41 -3.70 7.34 8.85
N GLN A 42 -2.63 7.01 9.58
CA GLN A 42 -1.61 6.05 9.16
C GLN A 42 -2.19 4.68 8.83
N LEU A 43 -3.09 4.15 9.67
CA LEU A 43 -3.83 2.93 9.41
C LEU A 43 -4.76 3.09 8.18
N GLY A 44 -5.48 4.20 8.12
CA GLY A 44 -6.46 4.52 7.08
C GLY A 44 -5.87 4.62 5.67
N SER A 45 -4.58 4.97 5.54
CA SER A 45 -3.88 5.03 4.25
C SER A 45 -3.82 3.68 3.51
N PHE A 46 -4.05 2.58 4.22
CA PHE A 46 -4.04 1.22 3.67
C PHE A 46 -5.43 0.59 3.62
N MET A 47 -6.49 1.37 3.83
CA MET A 47 -7.87 0.91 3.72
C MET A 47 -8.45 1.06 2.30
N PRO A 48 -9.46 0.24 1.93
CA PRO A 48 -10.31 0.45 0.75
C PRO A 48 -10.75 1.88 0.59
N THR A 49 -11.38 2.41 1.63
CA THR A 49 -11.89 3.76 1.66
C THR A 49 -11.31 4.50 2.85
N MET A 50 -10.52 5.52 2.57
CA MET A 50 -9.98 6.42 3.59
C MET A 50 -10.96 7.58 3.78
N ARG A 51 -11.71 7.58 4.89
CA ARG A 51 -12.70 8.62 5.20
C ARG A 51 -12.49 9.17 6.60
N VAL A 52 -12.36 10.49 6.69
CA VAL A 52 -12.39 11.22 7.96
C VAL A 52 -13.80 11.75 8.17
N HIS A 53 -14.41 11.43 9.30
CA HIS A 53 -15.77 11.85 9.63
C HIS A 53 -15.98 11.84 11.14
N SER A 54 -16.83 12.75 11.63
CA SER A 54 -17.15 12.90 13.05
C SER A 54 -18.49 13.61 13.24
N THR A 55 -19.00 13.59 14.47
CA THR A 55 -20.14 14.42 14.89
C THR A 55 -19.81 15.91 14.84
N GLN A 56 -20.84 16.75 14.71
CA GLN A 56 -20.69 18.22 14.65
C GLN A 56 -20.00 18.83 15.88
N SER A 57 -20.15 18.21 17.04
CA SER A 57 -19.57 18.70 18.30
C SER A 57 -18.08 18.36 18.46
N ALA A 58 -17.56 17.41 17.67
CA ALA A 58 -16.19 16.96 17.81
C ALA A 58 -15.21 18.00 17.26
N THR A 59 -13.99 18.04 17.83
CA THR A 59 -12.89 18.81 17.23
C THR A 59 -12.67 18.35 15.77
N PRO A 60 -12.64 19.25 14.77
CA PRO A 60 -12.45 18.83 13.38
C PRO A 60 -11.12 18.10 13.16
N HIS A 61 -11.18 16.97 12.47
CA HIS A 61 -10.03 16.09 12.21
C HIS A 61 -9.14 16.58 11.04
N PHE A 62 -9.07 17.89 10.82
CA PHE A 62 -8.21 18.47 9.78
C PHE A 62 -6.75 18.53 10.26
N PRO A 63 -5.77 17.97 9.52
CA PRO A 63 -4.39 17.86 9.98
C PRO A 63 -3.76 19.17 10.50
N TRP A 64 -4.09 20.31 9.89
CA TRP A 64 -3.53 21.62 10.26
C TRP A 64 -4.04 22.17 11.61
N LEU A 65 -5.06 21.57 12.22
CA LEU A 65 -5.57 21.97 13.54
C LEU A 65 -4.82 21.33 14.71
N TRP A 66 -3.99 20.31 14.46
CA TRP A 66 -3.39 19.48 15.51
C TRP A 66 -1.93 19.84 15.83
N GLY A 67 -1.41 20.93 15.25
CA GLY A 67 -0.06 21.45 15.50
C GLY A 67 1.06 20.52 15.03
N GLU A 68 2.31 20.95 15.16
CA GLU A 68 3.48 20.10 14.90
C GLU A 68 3.91 19.34 16.16
N PRO A 69 4.45 18.11 16.03
CA PRO A 69 4.75 17.41 14.78
C PRO A 69 3.55 16.71 14.12
N PHE A 70 2.37 16.69 14.76
CA PHE A 70 1.26 15.83 14.34
C PHE A 70 0.74 16.14 12.94
N GLY A 71 0.59 17.41 12.59
CA GLY A 71 0.12 17.85 11.28
C GLY A 71 1.03 17.38 10.14
N SER A 72 2.36 17.47 10.30
CA SER A 72 3.29 16.93 9.31
C SER A 72 3.25 15.39 9.24
N GLN A 73 3.10 14.70 10.38
CA GLN A 73 2.99 13.23 10.36
C GLN A 73 1.70 12.72 9.72
N MET A 74 0.58 13.42 9.94
CA MET A 74 -0.66 13.16 9.24
C MET A 74 -0.52 13.39 7.73
N ARG A 75 0.23 14.42 7.32
CA ARG A 75 0.52 14.70 5.92
C ARG A 75 1.30 13.55 5.27
N ILE A 76 2.33 13.01 5.92
CA ILE A 76 3.09 11.86 5.39
C ILE A 76 2.17 10.66 5.12
N ALA A 77 1.24 10.36 6.03
CA ALA A 77 0.27 9.29 5.83
C ALA A 77 -0.65 9.54 4.62
N LEU A 78 -1.12 10.78 4.45
CA LEU A 78 -1.96 11.19 3.31
C LEU A 78 -1.18 11.13 1.99
N GLU A 79 0.06 11.63 1.96
CA GLU A 79 0.93 11.58 0.79
C GLU A 79 1.19 10.13 0.38
N LEU A 80 1.48 9.24 1.34
CA LEU A 80 1.67 7.82 1.06
C LEU A 80 0.42 7.17 0.43
N ARG A 81 -0.79 7.52 0.90
CA ARG A 81 -2.05 7.07 0.27
C ARG A 81 -2.12 7.50 -1.19
N TYR A 82 -1.75 8.74 -1.50
CA TYR A 82 -1.74 9.26 -2.87
C TYR A 82 -0.65 8.61 -3.74
N GLN A 83 0.53 8.38 -3.18
CA GLN A 83 1.60 7.65 -3.88
C GLN A 83 1.18 6.22 -4.21
N LEU A 84 0.44 5.55 -3.32
CA LEU A 84 -0.05 4.19 -3.53
C LEU A 84 -1.26 4.09 -4.48
N LEU A 85 -1.80 5.20 -5.00
CA LEU A 85 -2.95 5.16 -5.92
C LEU A 85 -2.80 4.17 -7.08
N PRO A 86 -1.73 4.20 -7.91
CA PRO A 86 -1.58 3.23 -9.00
C PRO A 86 -1.54 1.77 -8.51
N TYR A 87 -0.93 1.54 -7.35
CA TYR A 87 -0.88 0.21 -6.73
C TYR A 87 -2.27 -0.27 -6.31
N HIS A 88 -2.96 0.52 -5.48
CA HIS A 88 -4.29 0.25 -4.97
C HIS A 88 -5.32 0.12 -6.10
N TYR A 89 -5.27 1.01 -7.10
CA TYR A 89 -6.18 0.97 -8.25
C TYR A 89 -6.01 -0.32 -9.06
N SER A 90 -4.77 -0.72 -9.32
CA SER A 90 -4.48 -1.99 -9.99
C SER A 90 -4.94 -3.20 -9.19
N LEU A 91 -4.76 -3.17 -7.86
CA LEU A 91 -5.29 -4.23 -6.98
C LEU A 91 -6.82 -4.27 -6.97
N ALA A 92 -7.50 -3.12 -7.07
CA ALA A 92 -8.96 -3.06 -7.19
C ALA A 92 -9.45 -3.69 -8.49
N HIS A 93 -8.79 -3.43 -9.62
CA HIS A 93 -9.07 -4.11 -10.89
C HIS A 93 -8.85 -5.61 -10.78
N LYS A 94 -7.75 -6.04 -10.16
CA LYS A 94 -7.47 -7.47 -9.91
C LYS A 94 -8.55 -8.12 -9.05
N MET A 95 -8.99 -7.43 -8.00
CA MET A 95 -10.08 -7.88 -7.14
C MET A 95 -11.38 -8.03 -7.91
N ARG A 96 -11.76 -7.05 -8.73
CA ARG A 96 -12.93 -7.15 -9.61
C ARG A 96 -12.84 -8.35 -10.55
N ALA A 97 -11.69 -8.53 -11.20
CA ALA A 97 -11.52 -9.56 -12.23
C ALA A 97 -11.46 -10.99 -11.66
N THR A 98 -10.95 -11.16 -10.45
CA THR A 98 -10.61 -12.50 -9.90
C THR A 98 -11.31 -12.83 -8.57
N GLY A 99 -11.97 -11.87 -7.93
CA GLY A 99 -12.48 -12.00 -6.57
C GLY A 99 -11.41 -11.96 -5.47
N ARG A 100 -10.11 -11.86 -5.84
CA ARG A 100 -9.03 -11.81 -4.85
C ARG A 100 -8.98 -10.45 -4.16
N LEU A 101 -9.36 -10.42 -2.88
CA LEU A 101 -9.35 -9.21 -2.05
C LEU A 101 -8.00 -8.51 -2.08
N TRP A 102 -8.02 -7.18 -2.13
CA TRP A 102 -6.80 -6.39 -2.18
C TRP A 102 -6.07 -6.31 -0.82
N ILE A 103 -6.85 -6.22 0.27
CA ILE A 103 -6.42 -6.34 1.66
C ILE A 103 -6.86 -7.70 2.18
N ARG A 104 -5.97 -8.43 2.83
CA ARG A 104 -6.17 -9.83 3.20
C ARG A 104 -5.56 -10.12 4.56
N PRO A 105 -6.24 -10.88 5.41
CA PRO A 105 -5.58 -11.37 6.61
C PRO A 105 -4.48 -12.34 6.26
N LEU A 106 -3.51 -12.50 7.16
CA LEU A 106 -2.39 -13.40 6.95
C LEU A 106 -2.86 -14.84 6.71
N VAL A 107 -3.90 -15.30 7.41
CA VAL A 107 -4.47 -16.65 7.24
C VAL A 107 -4.98 -16.93 5.82
N ALA A 108 -5.39 -15.90 5.07
CA ALA A 108 -5.83 -16.08 3.68
C ALA A 108 -4.67 -16.32 2.70
N GLU A 109 -3.44 -15.94 3.07
CA GLU A 109 -2.24 -16.16 2.26
C GLU A 109 -1.37 -17.31 2.79
N PHE A 110 -1.37 -17.51 4.12
CA PHE A 110 -0.57 -18.48 4.84
C PHE A 110 -1.47 -19.40 5.68
N PRO A 111 -2.40 -20.17 5.07
CA PRO A 111 -3.40 -20.94 5.81
C PRO A 111 -2.80 -22.06 6.66
N SER A 112 -1.62 -22.56 6.30
CA SER A 112 -0.91 -23.61 7.05
C SER A 112 -0.02 -23.06 8.17
N ASP A 113 0.08 -21.74 8.33
CA ASP A 113 0.88 -21.10 9.36
C ASP A 113 0.02 -20.84 10.62
N PRO A 114 0.31 -21.52 11.75
CA PRO A 114 -0.50 -21.38 12.96
C PRO A 114 -0.46 -19.96 13.56
N LYS A 115 0.64 -19.22 13.38
CA LYS A 115 0.76 -17.85 13.89
C LYS A 115 0.00 -16.86 13.00
N ALA A 116 0.04 -17.05 11.67
CA ALA A 116 -0.81 -16.30 10.75
C ALA A 116 -2.30 -16.51 11.03
N SER A 117 -2.67 -17.75 11.39
CA SER A 117 -4.04 -18.10 11.79
C SER A 117 -4.43 -17.50 13.13
N ALA A 118 -3.51 -17.45 14.11
CA ALA A 118 -3.79 -16.86 15.42
C ALA A 118 -3.88 -15.33 15.38
N ASP A 119 -3.10 -14.66 14.53
CA ASP A 119 -3.16 -13.20 14.39
C ASP A 119 -4.50 -12.70 13.84
N TRP A 120 -5.22 -13.52 13.06
CA TRP A 120 -6.56 -13.20 12.59
C TRP A 120 -7.49 -12.70 13.70
N VAL A 121 -7.41 -13.30 14.88
CA VAL A 121 -8.21 -12.91 16.05
C VAL A 121 -7.86 -11.51 16.56
N GLN A 122 -6.60 -11.09 16.38
CA GLN A 122 -6.11 -9.78 16.80
C GLN A 122 -6.27 -8.72 15.70
N GLY A 123 -6.27 -9.11 14.42
CA GLY A 123 -6.37 -8.20 13.28
C GLY A 123 -5.27 -7.14 13.26
N SER A 124 -4.12 -7.43 13.86
CA SER A 124 -3.14 -6.41 14.22
C SER A 124 -2.22 -6.02 13.05
N HIS A 125 -2.17 -6.85 12.01
CA HIS A 125 -1.47 -6.63 10.75
C HIS A 125 -2.12 -7.45 9.63
N TRP A 126 -1.93 -7.03 8.38
CA TRP A 126 -2.56 -7.67 7.22
C TRP A 126 -1.72 -7.46 5.97
N LEU A 127 -2.08 -8.13 4.89
CA LEU A 127 -1.51 -7.87 3.57
C LEU A 127 -2.35 -6.88 2.79
N ASP A 128 -1.77 -5.79 2.35
CA ASP A 128 -2.26 -4.89 1.30
C ASP A 128 -1.48 -5.15 0.02
N GLY A 129 -2.06 -5.96 -0.87
CA GLY A 129 -1.30 -6.58 -1.96
C GLY A 129 -0.13 -7.41 -1.42
N ALA A 130 1.09 -6.99 -1.67
CA ALA A 130 2.34 -7.61 -1.22
C ALA A 130 2.97 -6.90 -0.01
N LEU A 131 2.34 -5.81 0.46
CA LEU A 131 2.76 -5.05 1.62
C LEU A 131 2.13 -5.65 2.87
N LEU A 132 2.91 -6.08 3.85
CA LEU A 132 2.44 -6.41 5.19
C LEU A 132 2.37 -5.12 6.00
N VAL A 133 1.16 -4.64 6.25
CA VAL A 133 0.87 -3.39 6.96
C VAL A 133 0.66 -3.71 8.44
N ALA A 134 1.42 -3.05 9.31
CA ALA A 134 1.44 -3.33 10.74
C ALA A 134 1.35 -2.03 11.57
N PRO A 135 0.19 -1.35 11.57
CA PRO A 135 0.04 -0.04 12.21
C PRO A 135 0.25 -0.12 13.73
N VAL A 136 0.65 0.99 14.34
CA VAL A 136 0.75 1.14 15.80
C VAL A 136 -0.65 1.31 16.39
N LEU A 137 -1.02 0.45 17.33
CA LEU A 137 -2.37 0.38 17.92
C LEU A 137 -2.40 0.65 19.43
N SER A 138 -1.25 0.99 20.03
CA SER A 138 -1.11 1.29 21.45
C SER A 138 -0.62 2.72 21.67
N GLU A 139 -0.92 3.27 22.84
CA GLU A 139 -0.57 4.65 23.22
C GLU A 139 0.93 4.81 23.52
N ASP A 140 1.59 3.76 24.00
CA ASP A 140 3.04 3.73 24.27
C ASP A 140 3.90 3.54 23.01
N ASN A 141 3.27 3.55 21.83
CA ASN A 141 3.87 3.28 20.52
C ASN A 141 4.49 1.88 20.37
N ALA A 142 4.21 0.95 21.29
CA ALA A 142 4.66 -0.42 21.18
C ALA A 142 4.01 -1.14 19.99
N LYS A 143 4.79 -1.98 19.33
CA LYS A 143 4.31 -2.83 18.26
C LYS A 143 4.98 -4.19 18.30
N LYS A 144 4.17 -5.20 17.98
CA LYS A 144 4.60 -6.55 17.69
C LYS A 144 4.11 -6.93 16.30
N VAL A 145 5.00 -7.41 15.44
CA VAL A 145 4.70 -7.78 14.06
C VAL A 145 5.18 -9.19 13.82
N TYR A 146 4.28 -10.07 13.37
CA TYR A 146 4.67 -11.38 12.90
C TYR A 146 4.91 -11.33 11.38
N LEU A 147 6.10 -11.73 10.97
CA LEU A 147 6.46 -11.91 9.57
C LEU A 147 6.39 -13.41 9.25
N PRO A 148 5.47 -13.85 8.37
CA PRO A 148 5.39 -15.24 7.92
C PRO A 148 6.65 -15.68 7.15
N ASN A 149 6.73 -16.96 6.81
CA ASN A 149 7.86 -17.51 6.05
C ASN A 149 8.13 -16.72 4.75
N GLY A 150 9.39 -16.32 4.56
CA GLY A 150 9.84 -15.52 3.42
C GLY A 150 10.81 -14.41 3.83
N SER A 151 11.28 -13.64 2.85
CA SER A 151 12.15 -12.49 3.08
C SER A 151 11.32 -11.21 2.98
N TRP A 152 11.44 -10.34 3.97
CA TRP A 152 10.65 -9.12 4.10
C TRP A 152 11.56 -7.91 4.31
N TYR A 153 11.42 -6.90 3.47
CA TYR A 153 12.11 -5.63 3.60
C TYR A 153 11.25 -4.65 4.38
N THR A 154 11.83 -3.82 5.25
CA THR A 154 11.13 -2.62 5.70
C THR A 154 10.86 -1.71 4.49
N PHE A 155 9.64 -1.19 4.35
CA PHE A 155 9.26 -0.31 3.24
C PHE A 155 10.21 0.88 3.12
N ASN A 156 10.59 1.25 1.89
CA ASN A 156 11.60 2.28 1.60
C ASN A 156 13.00 2.01 2.19
N SER A 157 13.33 0.76 2.53
CA SER A 157 14.62 0.41 3.13
C SER A 157 15.17 -0.91 2.60
N SER A 158 16.50 -1.04 2.64
CA SER A 158 17.24 -2.29 2.42
C SER A 158 17.28 -3.20 3.65
N THR A 159 16.67 -2.80 4.77
CA THR A 159 16.60 -3.61 5.99
C THR A 159 15.78 -4.86 5.74
N LEU A 160 16.46 -6.00 5.63
CA LEU A 160 15.86 -7.31 5.37
C LEU A 160 15.66 -8.10 6.66
N THR A 161 14.49 -8.70 6.83
CA THR A 161 14.17 -9.66 7.88
C THR A 161 13.68 -10.96 7.26
N THR A 162 14.31 -12.08 7.63
CA THR A 162 13.85 -13.41 7.25
C THR A 162 12.78 -13.90 8.24
N GLY A 163 11.60 -14.23 7.73
CA GLY A 163 10.56 -14.93 8.45
C GLY A 163 10.70 -16.45 8.36
N PRO A 164 10.02 -17.23 9.20
CA PRO A 164 9.05 -16.79 10.20
C PRO A 164 9.73 -16.11 11.40
N SER A 165 9.35 -14.87 11.70
CA SER A 165 9.97 -14.08 12.78
C SER A 165 8.95 -13.15 13.42
N THR A 166 9.22 -12.71 14.65
CA THR A 166 8.39 -11.72 15.33
C THR A 166 9.25 -10.54 15.73
N ILE A 167 8.98 -9.39 15.12
CA ILE A 167 9.62 -8.12 15.45
C ILE A 167 8.85 -7.51 16.62
N THR A 168 9.58 -7.08 17.65
CA THR A 168 9.01 -6.36 18.80
C THR A 168 9.80 -5.08 19.00
N GLY A 169 9.11 -3.96 19.14
CA GLY A 169 9.75 -2.66 19.33
C GLY A 169 8.73 -1.55 19.49
N SER A 170 9.18 -0.32 19.23
CA SER A 170 8.34 0.86 19.10
C SER A 170 8.58 1.51 17.74
N ALA A 171 7.56 2.16 17.20
CA ALA A 171 7.68 2.93 15.97
C ALA A 171 7.43 4.41 16.27
N SER A 172 8.24 5.29 15.68
CA SER A 172 8.07 6.73 15.84
C SER A 172 6.76 7.21 15.21
N LEU A 173 6.36 8.44 15.54
CA LEU A 173 5.09 9.02 15.09
C LEU A 173 5.05 9.30 13.58
N ASP A 174 6.21 9.37 12.93
CA ASP A 174 6.40 9.54 11.49
C ASP A 174 6.46 8.22 10.71
N GLU A 175 6.46 7.09 11.42
CA GLU A 175 6.58 5.77 10.81
C GLU A 175 5.25 5.01 10.83
N VAL A 176 4.91 4.40 9.69
CA VAL A 176 3.93 3.30 9.62
C VAL A 176 4.70 2.02 9.31
N PRO A 177 4.80 1.06 10.25
CA PRO A 177 5.53 -0.17 9.99
C PRO A 177 4.88 -0.95 8.86
N VAL A 178 5.58 -1.02 7.72
CA VAL A 178 5.17 -1.73 6.52
C VAL A 178 6.35 -2.57 6.05
N TYR A 179 6.07 -3.83 5.72
CA TYR A 179 7.09 -4.78 5.30
C TYR A 179 6.75 -5.35 3.93
N VAL A 180 7.69 -5.34 3.00
CA VAL A 180 7.48 -5.73 1.61
C VAL A 180 8.16 -7.05 1.32
N ARG A 181 7.42 -8.00 0.76
CA ARG A 181 7.97 -9.31 0.42
C ARG A 181 9.03 -9.18 -0.68
N ALA A 182 10.14 -9.91 -0.57
CA ALA A 182 11.11 -10.06 -1.66
C ALA A 182 10.41 -10.50 -2.97
N GLY A 183 10.87 -9.94 -4.08
CA GLY A 183 10.27 -10.04 -5.41
C GLY A 183 9.12 -9.06 -5.70
N SER A 184 8.67 -8.26 -4.73
CA SER A 184 7.56 -7.34 -4.97
C SER A 184 7.95 -6.21 -5.94
N VAL A 185 7.04 -5.94 -6.87
CA VAL A 185 7.06 -4.77 -7.76
C VAL A 185 5.92 -3.85 -7.34
N VAL A 186 6.24 -2.64 -6.88
CA VAL A 186 5.29 -1.70 -6.26
C VAL A 186 5.36 -0.35 -6.99
N PRO A 187 4.42 -0.06 -7.90
CA PRO A 187 4.31 1.26 -8.53
C PRO A 187 3.84 2.33 -7.54
N LEU A 188 4.51 3.47 -7.53
CA LEU A 188 4.20 4.65 -6.73
C LEU A 188 4.08 5.89 -7.62
N ALA A 189 2.97 6.60 -7.48
CA ALA A 189 2.75 7.89 -8.10
C ALA A 189 3.63 8.98 -7.44
N PRO A 190 3.87 10.10 -8.14
CA PRO A 190 4.36 11.31 -7.48
C PRO A 190 3.35 11.80 -6.43
N ILE A 191 3.80 12.65 -5.52
CA ILE A 191 2.92 13.29 -4.54
C ILE A 191 1.98 14.25 -5.28
N ILE A 192 0.68 13.99 -5.17
CA ILE A 192 -0.40 14.80 -5.75
C ILE A 192 -1.44 15.11 -4.66
N GLN A 193 -2.32 16.08 -4.91
CA GLN A 193 -3.32 16.54 -3.93
C GLN A 193 -4.74 15.96 -4.17
N TYR A 194 -4.99 15.43 -5.37
CA TYR A 194 -6.22 14.76 -5.79
C TYR A 194 -5.91 13.85 -6.98
N SER A 195 -6.75 12.83 -7.25
CA SER A 195 -6.49 11.79 -8.27
C SER A 195 -6.26 12.36 -9.67
N ASP A 196 -7.02 13.38 -10.04
CA ASP A 196 -7.02 13.88 -11.41
C ASP A 196 -5.76 14.71 -11.73
N ALA A 197 -4.98 15.05 -10.72
CA ALA A 197 -3.68 15.72 -10.83
C ALA A 197 -2.54 14.76 -11.21
N LEU A 198 -2.83 13.49 -11.48
CA LEU A 198 -1.84 12.55 -12.00
C LEU A 198 -1.21 13.09 -13.31
N PRO A 199 0.11 13.26 -13.38
CA PRO A 199 0.73 14.01 -14.47
C PRO A 199 0.99 13.17 -15.74
N GLY A 200 0.70 11.87 -15.72
CA GLY A 200 1.06 10.93 -16.81
C GLY A 200 2.57 10.78 -17.08
N GLY A 201 3.42 11.42 -16.27
CA GLY A 201 4.88 11.43 -16.41
C GLY A 201 5.55 10.17 -15.89
N ALA A 202 6.63 10.35 -15.13
CA ALA A 202 7.42 9.25 -14.57
C ALA A 202 6.74 8.61 -13.35
N LEU A 203 6.53 7.30 -13.42
CA LEU A 203 6.15 6.44 -12.31
C LEU A 203 7.40 5.91 -11.58
N GLU A 204 7.44 6.01 -10.26
CA GLU A 204 8.44 5.26 -9.48
C GLU A 204 7.98 3.81 -9.40
N VAL A 205 8.80 2.85 -9.82
CA VAL A 205 8.55 1.43 -9.61
C VAL A 205 9.53 0.93 -8.58
N GLN A 206 9.05 0.66 -7.36
CA GLN A 206 9.89 0.03 -6.36
C GLN A 206 9.99 -1.47 -6.59
N VAL A 207 11.21 -1.98 -6.51
CA VAL A 207 11.50 -3.41 -6.60
C VAL A 207 12.24 -3.83 -5.34
N TYR A 208 11.74 -4.86 -4.66
CA TYR A 208 12.39 -5.44 -3.50
C TYR A 208 13.05 -6.75 -3.93
N GLY A 209 14.39 -6.79 -4.03
CA GLY A 209 15.14 -7.90 -4.61
C GLY A 209 15.13 -9.18 -3.77
N GLY A 210 15.87 -10.18 -4.23
CA GLY A 210 16.01 -11.49 -3.58
C GLY A 210 15.02 -12.56 -4.06
N ALA A 211 14.15 -12.22 -5.01
CA ALA A 211 13.29 -13.16 -5.74
C ALA A 211 12.76 -12.50 -7.01
N ASP A 212 12.39 -13.29 -8.01
CA ASP A 212 11.62 -12.81 -9.16
C ASP A 212 10.23 -12.32 -8.72
N GLY A 213 9.62 -11.46 -9.52
CA GLY A 213 8.22 -11.12 -9.31
C GLY A 213 7.59 -10.34 -10.45
N SER A 214 6.33 -9.97 -10.25
CA SER A 214 5.55 -9.30 -11.28
C SER A 214 4.41 -8.48 -10.68
N PHE A 215 4.00 -7.46 -11.42
CA PHE A 215 2.83 -6.65 -11.11
C PHE A 215 2.23 -6.11 -12.41
N ALA A 216 0.91 -6.16 -12.52
CA ALA A 216 0.17 -5.58 -13.64
C ALA A 216 -0.38 -4.23 -13.21
N LEU A 217 0.20 -3.14 -13.72
CA LEU A 217 -0.33 -1.79 -13.55
C LEU A 217 -1.55 -1.64 -14.47
N VAL A 218 -2.69 -1.25 -13.92
CA VAL A 218 -3.93 -1.01 -14.67
C VAL A 218 -4.30 0.47 -14.58
N GLU A 219 -4.59 1.06 -15.73
CA GLU A 219 -4.99 2.46 -15.89
C GLU A 219 -6.21 2.51 -16.82
N ASP A 220 -7.21 3.32 -16.50
CA ASP A 220 -8.36 3.61 -17.37
C ASP A 220 -8.75 5.09 -17.27
N ASP A 221 -9.99 5.46 -17.61
CA ASP A 221 -10.46 6.85 -17.52
C ASP A 221 -10.82 7.31 -16.10
N GLY A 222 -10.82 6.40 -15.11
CA GLY A 222 -11.11 6.68 -13.71
C GLY A 222 -12.56 7.03 -13.37
N GLU A 223 -13.44 7.16 -14.37
CA GLU A 223 -14.76 7.79 -14.20
C GLU A 223 -15.90 6.94 -14.74
N THR A 224 -15.74 6.32 -15.91
CA THR A 224 -16.83 5.70 -16.64
C THR A 224 -16.90 4.19 -16.42
N THR A 225 -17.87 3.53 -17.05
CA THR A 225 -17.98 2.06 -17.04
C THR A 225 -17.28 1.40 -18.23
N ALA A 226 -16.54 2.16 -19.05
CA ALA A 226 -15.90 1.66 -20.26
C ALA A 226 -14.87 0.54 -19.97
N TYR A 227 -14.26 0.53 -18.79
CA TYR A 227 -13.39 -0.55 -18.31
C TYR A 227 -14.10 -1.92 -18.32
N ALA A 228 -15.43 -1.97 -18.17
CA ALA A 228 -16.20 -3.21 -18.23
C ALA A 228 -16.20 -3.84 -19.63
N ALA A 229 -16.09 -3.01 -20.68
CA ALA A 229 -15.88 -3.43 -22.07
C ALA A 229 -14.39 -3.59 -22.43
N GLY A 230 -13.49 -3.40 -21.46
CA GLY A 230 -12.04 -3.55 -21.62
C GLY A 230 -11.32 -2.30 -22.09
N ALA A 231 -11.94 -1.12 -22.03
CA ALA A 231 -11.25 0.16 -22.27
C ALA A 231 -10.33 0.49 -21.09
N MET A 232 -9.15 -0.12 -21.10
CA MET A 232 -8.11 0.06 -20.09
C MET A 232 -6.74 -0.19 -20.74
N ARG A 233 -5.70 0.34 -20.12
CA ARG A 233 -4.31 0.01 -20.39
C ARG A 233 -3.78 -0.87 -19.26
N THR A 234 -3.09 -1.94 -19.63
CA THR A 234 -2.37 -2.80 -18.68
C THR A 234 -0.90 -2.82 -19.04
N THR A 235 -0.03 -2.47 -18.09
CA THR A 235 1.41 -2.63 -18.19
C THR A 235 1.84 -3.79 -17.29
N ASP A 236 2.07 -4.94 -17.89
CA ASP A 236 2.53 -6.15 -17.20
C ASP A 236 4.03 -6.04 -16.96
N MET A 237 4.43 -5.81 -15.70
CA MET A 237 5.83 -5.68 -15.30
C MET A 237 6.34 -6.99 -14.70
N ARG A 238 7.56 -7.40 -15.07
CA ARG A 238 8.25 -8.57 -14.55
C ARG A 238 9.67 -8.23 -14.13
N TRP A 239 9.98 -8.50 -12.87
CA TRP A 239 11.32 -8.44 -12.31
C TRP A 239 12.01 -9.78 -12.43
N ASP A 240 13.20 -9.77 -13.03
CA ASP A 240 14.18 -10.86 -13.01
C ASP A 240 15.31 -10.46 -12.06
N ASP A 241 15.41 -11.17 -10.94
CA ASP A 241 16.32 -10.81 -9.86
C ASP A 241 17.78 -11.09 -10.23
N ALA A 242 18.02 -12.22 -10.89
CA ALA A 242 19.36 -12.62 -11.33
C ALA A 242 19.91 -11.66 -12.40
N ALA A 243 19.06 -11.24 -13.33
CA ALA A 243 19.42 -10.26 -14.36
C ALA A 243 19.36 -8.81 -13.87
N SER A 244 18.87 -8.56 -12.65
CA SER A 244 18.66 -7.21 -12.10
C SER A 244 17.85 -6.31 -13.04
N THR A 245 16.86 -6.88 -13.73
CA THR A 245 16.16 -6.23 -14.84
C THR A 245 14.66 -6.24 -14.63
N LEU A 246 14.03 -5.06 -14.76
CA LEU A 246 12.59 -4.94 -14.88
C LEU A 246 12.23 -4.90 -16.37
N SER A 247 11.36 -5.80 -16.80
CA SER A 247 10.79 -5.84 -18.16
C SER A 247 9.29 -5.56 -18.12
N TRP A 248 8.73 -5.11 -19.24
CA TRP A 248 7.29 -4.89 -19.36
C TRP A 248 6.75 -5.15 -20.76
N SER A 249 5.44 -5.43 -20.81
CA SER A 249 4.62 -5.41 -22.02
C SER A 249 3.31 -4.67 -21.76
N VAL A 250 2.83 -3.93 -22.76
CA VAL A 250 1.62 -3.11 -22.65
C VAL A 250 0.52 -3.67 -23.54
N THR A 251 -0.64 -3.92 -22.93
CA THR A 251 -1.92 -4.09 -23.65
C THR A 251 -2.70 -2.79 -23.54
N ASP A 252 -2.88 -2.10 -24.65
CA ASP A 252 -3.45 -0.76 -24.69
C ASP A 252 -4.79 -0.75 -25.44
N LYS A 253 -5.87 -0.45 -24.72
CA LYS A 253 -7.23 -0.32 -25.27
C LYS A 253 -7.93 0.96 -24.84
N ALA A 254 -7.23 1.85 -24.14
CA ALA A 254 -7.73 3.15 -23.72
C ALA A 254 -6.56 4.11 -23.50
N HIS A 255 -6.78 5.39 -23.79
CA HIS A 255 -5.78 6.43 -23.62
C HIS A 255 -6.35 7.56 -22.78
N SER A 256 -5.60 7.98 -21.76
CA SER A 256 -5.87 9.17 -20.95
C SER A 256 -4.56 9.95 -20.75
N ALA A 257 -4.66 11.27 -20.61
CA ALA A 257 -3.51 12.13 -20.33
C ALA A 257 -2.87 11.84 -18.95
N GLN A 258 -3.61 11.19 -18.05
CA GLN A 258 -3.13 10.82 -16.72
C GLN A 258 -2.29 9.53 -16.71
N MET A 259 -2.27 8.78 -17.83
CA MET A 259 -1.56 7.50 -17.90
C MET A 259 -0.05 7.70 -17.89
N PHE A 260 0.67 6.91 -17.10
CA PHE A 260 2.12 6.98 -16.98
C PHE A 260 2.80 6.58 -18.30
N THR A 261 3.58 7.49 -18.84
CA THR A 261 4.31 7.33 -20.11
C THR A 261 5.78 7.02 -19.89
N GLN A 262 6.28 7.22 -18.68
CA GLN A 262 7.66 6.96 -18.28
C GLN A 262 7.69 6.23 -16.94
N LEU A 263 8.78 5.51 -16.67
CA LEU A 263 9.06 4.97 -15.35
C LEU A 263 10.54 5.05 -15.02
N PHE A 264 10.87 4.96 -13.74
CA PHE A 264 12.20 4.58 -13.28
C PHE A 264 12.06 3.56 -12.14
N VAL A 265 13.07 2.73 -11.96
CA VAL A 265 13.05 1.68 -10.95
C VAL A 265 13.92 2.08 -9.77
N ARG A 266 13.36 2.01 -8.56
CA ARG A 266 14.12 2.07 -7.31
C ARG A 266 14.18 0.67 -6.71
N ARG A 267 15.34 0.03 -6.79
CA ARG A 267 15.56 -1.32 -6.27
C ARG A 267 16.15 -1.26 -4.86
N PHE A 268 15.57 -2.04 -3.95
CA PHE A 268 16.06 -2.30 -2.61
C PHE A 268 16.56 -3.74 -2.53
N ASP A 269 17.80 -3.95 -2.13
CA ASP A 269 18.37 -5.27 -1.87
C ASP A 269 19.31 -5.25 -0.66
N ALA A 270 19.96 -6.37 -0.35
CA ALA A 270 20.90 -6.48 0.76
C ALA A 270 22.20 -5.66 0.57
N GLN A 271 22.50 -5.21 -0.65
CA GLN A 271 23.64 -4.37 -0.99
C GLN A 271 23.32 -2.87 -0.96
N GLY A 272 22.04 -2.50 -0.87
CA GLY A 272 21.59 -1.12 -0.72
C GLY A 272 20.45 -0.75 -1.67
N VAL A 273 20.37 0.53 -1.99
CA VAL A 273 19.36 1.08 -2.90
C VAL A 273 20.02 1.49 -4.21
N LYS A 274 19.42 1.07 -5.33
CA LYS A 274 19.85 1.45 -6.68
C LYS A 274 18.69 2.06 -7.46
N THR A 275 18.98 3.03 -8.32
CA THR A 275 17.96 3.73 -9.12
C THR A 275 18.35 3.66 -10.59
N SER A 276 17.43 3.21 -11.44
CA SER A 276 17.65 3.20 -12.89
C SER A 276 17.52 4.60 -13.50
N ALA A 277 17.90 4.75 -14.77
CA ALA A 277 17.48 5.89 -15.57
C ALA A 277 15.94 5.89 -15.75
N VAL A 278 15.39 7.07 -16.02
CA VAL A 278 14.00 7.21 -16.49
C VAL A 278 13.91 6.70 -17.93
N VAL A 279 12.94 5.84 -18.21
CA VAL A 279 12.69 5.22 -19.52
C VAL A 279 11.24 5.38 -19.94
N THR A 280 11.00 5.47 -21.25
CA THR A 280 9.64 5.55 -21.81
C THR A 280 8.97 4.18 -21.81
N ILE A 281 7.70 4.12 -21.38
CA ILE A 281 6.88 2.91 -21.40
C ILE A 281 6.30 2.73 -22.81
N GLY A 282 7.07 2.08 -23.69
CA GLY A 282 6.60 1.62 -25.00
C GLY A 282 5.77 0.33 -24.92
N LYS A 283 5.35 -0.21 -26.08
CA LYS A 283 4.58 -1.47 -26.18
C LYS A 283 5.24 -2.65 -25.45
N ALA A 284 6.58 -2.69 -25.45
CA ALA A 284 7.38 -3.56 -24.61
C ALA A 284 8.71 -2.87 -24.34
N GLY A 285 9.39 -3.25 -23.27
CA GLY A 285 10.70 -2.73 -22.94
C GLY A 285 11.31 -3.37 -21.71
N SER A 286 12.51 -2.94 -21.36
CA SER A 286 13.19 -3.36 -20.15
C SER A 286 14.17 -2.30 -19.68
N VAL A 287 14.48 -2.30 -18.40
CA VAL A 287 15.49 -1.44 -17.79
C VAL A 287 16.32 -2.24 -16.79
N LEU A 288 17.64 -2.18 -16.96
CA LEU A 288 18.61 -2.74 -16.03
C LEU A 288 18.74 -1.80 -14.81
N VAL A 289 18.81 -2.39 -13.63
CA VAL A 289 18.97 -1.68 -12.34
C VAL A 289 20.28 -2.12 -11.70
N SER A 290 21.38 -1.67 -12.30
CA SER A 290 22.76 -2.00 -11.91
C SER A 290 23.33 -1.09 -10.85
#